data_AF-A0A967KPC5-F1
#
_entry.id   AF-A0A967KPC5-F1
#
_cell.length_a   1.000
_cell.length_b   1.000
_cell.length_c   1.000
_cell.angle_alpha   90.00
_cell.angle_beta   90.00
_cell.angle_gamma   90.00
#
_symmetry.space_group_name_H-M   'P 1'
#
loop_
_entity.id
_entity.type
_entity.pdbx_description
1 polymer ?
#
loop_
_entity_poly.entity_id
_entity_poly.type
_entity_poly.pdbx_seq_one_letter_code
_entity_poly.pdbx_strand_id
1 'polypeptide(L)' 'KDGWLVLPQRGFVWAKTETGGKLRVFSSTCTHLACNVIWRDEEKVFLCPCHSGRFNADGKNIAGPPTRPLTVLQHKV' A
#
# COMPACT_ATOMS: atom_id res chain seq x y z
N LYS A 1 -0.73 27.75 18.15
CA LYS A 1 -0.32 26.42 18.64
C LYS A 1 -0.90 25.43 17.66
N ASP A 2 -0.05 24.89 16.81
CA ASP A 2 -0.40 24.73 15.40
C ASP A 2 -0.95 23.32 15.10
N GLY A 3 -1.75 22.77 16.01
CA GLY A 3 -2.57 21.56 15.82
C GLY A 3 -1.87 20.26 15.41
N TRP A 4 -0.56 20.26 15.18
CA TRP A 4 0.15 19.10 14.65
C TRP A 4 0.36 18.02 15.72
N LEU A 5 -0.12 16.82 15.40
CA LEU A 5 0.11 15.61 16.15
C LEU A 5 1.09 14.73 15.36
N VAL A 6 2.26 14.46 15.94
CA VAL A 6 3.18 13.44 15.43
C VAL A 6 2.77 12.12 16.08
N LEU A 7 1.93 11.37 15.40
CA LEU A 7 1.55 10.03 15.83
C LEU A 7 2.57 9.03 15.28
N PRO A 8 3.13 8.12 16.10
CA PRO A 8 3.90 7.02 15.57
C PRO A 8 2.96 6.18 14.68
N GLN A 9 3.27 6.05 13.39
CA GLN A 9 2.54 5.16 12.50
C GLN A 9 2.80 3.70 12.94
N ARG A 10 1.94 3.19 13.83
CA ARG A 10 1.83 1.77 14.08
C ARG A 10 0.99 1.17 12.96
N GLY A 11 1.65 0.37 12.12
CA GLY A 11 1.03 -0.27 10.96
C GLY A 11 1.91 -1.40 10.46
N PHE A 12 1.46 -2.07 9.42
CA PHE A 12 2.24 -3.09 8.72
C PHE A 12 2.58 -2.58 7.32
N VAL A 13 3.47 -3.29 6.65
CA VAL A 13 3.88 -3.01 5.27
C VAL A 13 3.74 -4.28 4.45
N TRP A 14 3.64 -4.14 3.13
CA TRP A 14 3.69 -5.26 2.21
C TRP A 14 5.07 -5.33 1.58
N ALA A 15 5.79 -6.45 1.75
CA ALA A 15 7.06 -6.69 1.10
C ALA A 15 6.88 -7.72 -0.02
N LYS A 16 7.32 -7.38 -1.24
CA LYS A 16 7.33 -8.25 -2.41
C LYS A 16 8.78 -8.54 -2.79
N THR A 17 9.11 -9.81 -2.98
CA THR A 17 10.39 -10.21 -3.57
C THR A 17 10.37 -10.01 -5.08
N GLU A 18 11.38 -9.33 -5.60
CA GLU A 18 11.65 -9.15 -7.02
C GLU A 18 12.80 -10.06 -7.47
N THR A 19 12.99 -10.14 -8.79
CA THR A 19 14.08 -10.90 -9.39
C THR A 19 15.44 -10.48 -8.82
N GLY A 20 16.29 -11.46 -8.51
CA GLY A 20 17.60 -11.21 -7.92
C GLY A 20 17.58 -10.91 -6.42
N GLY A 21 16.50 -11.26 -5.72
CA GLY A 21 16.42 -11.18 -4.25
C GLY A 21 16.20 -9.76 -3.70
N LYS A 22 15.94 -8.79 -4.58
CA LYS A 22 15.58 -7.43 -4.17
C LYS A 22 14.19 -7.43 -3.55
N LEU A 23 13.95 -6.57 -2.56
CA LEU A 23 12.63 -6.35 -2.00
C LEU A 23 12.05 -5.05 -2.55
N ARG A 24 10.75 -5.05 -2.79
CA ARG A 24 9.94 -3.84 -2.97
C ARG A 24 8.94 -3.78 -1.83
N VAL A 25 9.02 -2.72 -1.03
CA VAL A 25 8.18 -2.54 0.15
C VAL A 25 7.15 -1.46 -0.15
N PHE A 26 5.87 -1.77 0.07
CA PHE A 26 4.74 -0.87 -0.10
C PHE A 26 4.12 -0.54 1.25
N SER A 27 3.67 0.71 1.39
CA SER A 27 2.76 1.07 2.48
C SER A 27 1.48 0.26 2.38
N SER A 28 0.96 -0.22 3.52
CA SER A 28 -0.39 -0.80 3.58
C SER A 28 -1.47 0.25 3.39
N THR A 29 -1.15 1.54 3.40
CA THR A 29 -2.12 2.63 3.36
C THR A 29 -2.64 2.87 1.95
N CYS A 30 -3.95 2.73 1.77
CA CYS A 30 -4.65 3.08 0.55
C CYS A 30 -4.54 4.59 0.28
N THR A 31 -4.19 4.95 -0.95
CA THR A 31 -3.98 6.35 -1.38
C THR A 31 -5.26 7.16 -1.57
N HIS A 32 -6.43 6.56 -1.30
CA HIS A 32 -7.72 7.26 -1.23
C HIS A 32 -7.87 7.97 0.13
N LEU A 33 -8.30 7.26 1.18
CA LEU A 33 -8.57 7.80 2.52
C LEU A 33 -7.94 6.94 3.63
N ALA A 34 -6.74 6.43 3.37
CA ALA A 34 -5.86 5.80 4.36
C ALA A 34 -6.31 4.50 5.05
N CYS A 35 -7.36 3.82 4.55
CA CYS A 35 -7.63 2.43 4.94
C CYS A 35 -6.44 1.51 4.62
N ASN A 36 -6.28 0.42 5.37
CA ASN A 36 -5.29 -0.60 5.02
C ASN A 36 -5.75 -1.44 3.83
N VAL A 37 -4.87 -1.69 2.86
CA VAL A 37 -5.08 -2.62 1.75
C VAL A 37 -4.67 -4.03 2.17
N ILE A 38 -5.39 -5.03 1.64
CA ILE A 38 -5.14 -6.45 1.84
C ILE A 38 -4.68 -7.10 0.53
N TRP A 39 -3.72 -8.01 0.58
CA TRP A 39 -3.35 -8.82 -0.58
C TRP A 39 -4.40 -9.90 -0.82
N ARG A 40 -4.86 -10.03 -2.07
CA ARG A 40 -5.76 -11.10 -2.54
C ARG A 40 -5.00 -11.98 -3.52
N ASP A 41 -4.58 -13.16 -3.04
CA ASP A 41 -3.68 -14.02 -3.81
C ASP A 41 -4.32 -14.61 -5.07
N GLU A 42 -5.62 -14.92 -5.02
CA GLU A 42 -6.41 -15.43 -6.16
C GLU A 42 -6.43 -14.44 -7.32
N GLU A 43 -6.50 -13.15 -7.00
CA GLU A 43 -6.68 -12.06 -7.96
C GLU A 43 -5.35 -11.33 -8.27
N LYS A 44 -4.29 -11.62 -7.52
CA LYS A 44 -2.98 -10.94 -7.56
C LYS A 44 -3.08 -9.41 -7.46
N VAL A 45 -3.93 -8.93 -6.55
CA VAL A 45 -4.14 -7.50 -6.29
C VAL A 45 -4.03 -7.16 -4.81
N PHE A 46 -3.67 -5.91 -4.52
CA PHE A 46 -4.02 -5.28 -3.27
C PHE A 46 -5.43 -4.71 -3.36
N LEU A 47 -6.31 -5.11 -2.44
CA LEU A 47 -7.69 -4.65 -2.33
C LEU A 47 -7.84 -3.74 -1.11
N CYS A 48 -8.40 -2.55 -1.31
CA CYS A 48 -8.89 -1.69 -0.23
C CYS A 48 -10.35 -2.08 0.07
N PRO A 49 -10.67 -2.64 1.25
CA PRO A 49 -12.02 -3.12 1.56
C PRO A 49 -13.04 -2.00 1.78
N CYS A 50 -12.59 -0.76 2.03
CA CYS A 50 -13.49 0.35 2.35
C CYS A 50 -14.34 0.80 1.15
N HIS A 51 -13.74 0.87 -0.04
CA HIS A 51 -14.40 1.42 -1.24
C HIS A 51 -13.95 0.69 -2.52
N SER A 52 -13.54 -0.57 -2.39
CA SER A 52 -13.14 -1.43 -3.51
C SER A 52 -12.00 -0.86 -4.38
N GLY A 53 -11.09 -0.08 -3.78
CA GLY A 53 -9.88 0.36 -4.46
C GLY A 53 -8.97 -0.82 -4.76
N ARG A 54 -8.44 -0.93 -5.97
CA ARG A 54 -7.60 -2.07 -6.39
C ARG A 54 -6.27 -1.59 -6.92
N PHE A 55 -5.22 -2.28 -6.53
CA PHE A 55 -3.86 -2.07 -7.02
C PHE A 55 -3.30 -3.40 -7.52
N ASN A 56 -2.57 -3.40 -8.63
CA ASN A 56 -1.92 -4.60 -9.12
C ASN A 56 -0.74 -5.02 -8.20
N ALA A 57 -0.09 -6.14 -8.52
CA ALA A 57 1.08 -6.64 -7.80
C ALA A 57 2.29 -5.68 -7.75
N ASP A 58 2.31 -4.61 -8.55
CA ASP A 58 3.34 -3.57 -8.54
C ASP A 58 2.89 -2.31 -7.80
N GLY A 59 1.71 -2.35 -7.17
CA GLY A 59 1.13 -1.23 -6.42
C GLY A 59 0.46 -0.19 -7.31
N LYS A 60 0.38 -0.37 -8.63
CA LYS A 60 -0.32 0.55 -9.54
C LYS A 60 -1.82 0.45 -9.31
N ASN A 61 -2.50 1.58 -9.11
CA ASN A 61 -3.96 1.61 -9.04
C ASN A 61 -4.56 1.19 -10.38
N ILE A 62 -5.53 0.27 -10.33
CA ILE A 62 -6.18 -0.30 -11.52
C ILE A 62 -7.70 -0.20 -11.48
N ALA A 63 -8.30 0.02 -10.31
CA ALA A 63 -9.74 0.26 -10.18
C ALA A 63 -10.11 0.96 -8.87
N GLY A 64 -11.35 1.45 -8.83
CA GLY A 64 -11.94 2.11 -7.67
C GLY A 64 -11.49 3.57 -7.50
N PRO A 65 -11.81 4.18 -6.36
CA PRO A 65 -11.53 5.60 -6.09
C PRO A 65 -10.04 6.02 -6.09
N PRO A 66 -9.05 5.17 -5.71
CA PRO A 66 -7.65 5.61 -5.66
C PRO A 66 -7.11 6.05 -7.03
N THR A 67 -6.68 7.31 -7.13
CA THR A 67 -6.11 7.88 -8.36
C THR A 67 -4.58 7.75 -8.46
N ARG A 68 -3.92 7.25 -7.40
CA ARG A 68 -2.46 7.15 -7.28
C ARG A 68 -2.03 5.74 -6.88
N PRO A 69 -0.84 5.27 -7.28
CA PRO A 69 -0.30 3.99 -6.85
C PRO A 69 -0.04 3.95 -5.34
N LEU A 70 0.11 2.75 -4.77
CA LEU A 70 0.59 2.55 -3.41
C LEU A 70 1.97 3.22 -3.22
N THR A 71 2.19 3.76 -2.03
CA THR A 71 3.46 4.41 -1.70
C THR A 71 4.54 3.34 -1.54
N VAL A 72 5.62 3.43 -2.30
CA VAL A 72 6.82 2.60 -2.11
C VAL A 72 7.66 3.20 -0.99
N LEU A 73 8.05 2.36 -0.04
CA LEU A 73 8.82 2.75 1.12
C LEU A 73 10.31 2.43 0.92
N GLN A 74 11.15 3.40 1.31
CA GLN A 74 12.58 3.17 1.43
C GLN A 74 12.83 2.16 2.56
N HIS A 75 13.72 1.22 2.32
CA HIS A 75 14.09 0.19 3.27
C HIS A 75 15.56 -0.18 3.10
N LYS A 76 16.13 -0.80 4.13
CA LYS A 76 17.47 -1.36 4.11
C LYS A 76 17.36 -2.78 4.67
N VAL A 77 17.83 -3.76 3.91
CA VAL A 77 17.94 -5.17 4.32
C VAL A 77 19.27 -5.36 5.03
#